data_AF-A0A5K1HLN0-F1
#
_entry.id   AF-A0A5K1HLN0-F1
#
_cell.length_a   1.000
_cell.length_b   1.000
_cell.length_c   1.000
_cell.angle_alpha   90.00
_cell.angle_beta   90.00
_cell.angle_gamma   90.00
#
_symmetry.space_group_name_H-M   'P 1'
#
loop_
_entity.id
_entity.type
_entity.pdbx_description
1 polymer ?
#
loop_
_entity_poly.entity_id
_entity_poly.type
_entity_poly.pdbx_seq_one_letter_code
_entity_poly.pdbx_strand_id
1 'polypeptide(L)'
;MAKLLAVGLSQIPGIVVSVEKTQTNLVYWSVSIDNFDHKAFFSYMQKHNIRIKAFDEDGNLYRFVTHYHIRNEQVEQVVAAVKAFFAELSN
;
A
#
# COMPACT_ATOMS: atom_id res chain seq x y z
N MET A 1 -8.19 -11.92 0.92
CA MET A 1 -7.99 -10.51 0.54
C MET A 1 -6.67 -9.95 1.06
N ALA A 2 -6.47 -9.84 2.38
CA ALA A 2 -5.22 -9.32 2.96
C ALA A 2 -3.94 -9.96 2.40
N LYS A 3 -3.90 -11.30 2.29
CA LYS A 3 -2.76 -12.01 1.69
C LYS A 3 -2.53 -11.67 0.21
N LEU A 4 -3.58 -11.52 -0.60
CA LEU A 4 -3.46 -11.12 -2.01
C LEU A 4 -2.90 -9.69 -2.12
N LEU A 5 -3.38 -8.78 -1.28
CA LEU A 5 -2.86 -7.41 -1.21
C LEU A 5 -1.38 -7.40 -0.81
N ALA A 6 -1.01 -8.15 0.23
CA ALA A 6 0.37 -8.25 0.68
C ALA A 6 1.30 -8.82 -0.40
N VAL A 7 0.85 -9.85 -1.14
CA VAL A 7 1.60 -10.41 -2.28
C VAL A 7 1.77 -9.36 -3.39
N GLY A 8 0.71 -8.67 -3.78
CA GLY A 8 0.79 -7.63 -4.80
C GLY A 8 1.73 -6.49 -4.43
N LEU A 9 1.69 -6.03 -3.17
CA LEU A 9 2.59 -5.01 -2.64
C LEU A 9 4.05 -5.49 -2.60
N SER A 10 4.30 -6.76 -2.29
CA SER A 10 5.67 -7.32 -2.22
C SER A 10 6.42 -7.34 -3.55
N GLN A 11 5.71 -7.15 -4.66
CA GLN A 11 6.26 -7.12 -6.01
C GLN A 11 6.63 -5.71 -6.48
N ILE A 12 6.37 -4.69 -5.66
CA ILE A 12 6.61 -3.28 -6.01
C ILE A 12 7.98 -2.86 -5.42
N PRO A 13 8.96 -2.48 -6.26
CA PRO A 13 10.24 -1.95 -5.77
C PRO A 13 10.03 -0.74 -4.84
N GLY A 14 10.79 -0.68 -3.75
CA GLY A 14 10.67 0.38 -2.74
C GLY A 14 9.60 0.12 -1.67
N ILE A 15 8.86 -1.00 -1.74
CA ILE A 15 7.91 -1.43 -0.71
C ILE A 15 8.47 -2.62 0.07
N VAL A 16 8.33 -2.57 1.39
CA VAL A 16 8.65 -3.67 2.31
C VAL A 16 7.38 -4.11 3.00
N VAL A 17 6.98 -5.37 2.80
CA VAL A 17 5.76 -5.96 3.39
C VAL A 17 6.03 -7.40 3.79
N SER A 18 5.49 -7.82 4.94
CA SER A 18 5.60 -9.21 5.38
C SER A 18 4.33 -9.99 5.04
N VAL A 19 4.37 -10.74 3.95
CA VAL A 19 3.26 -11.61 3.51
C VAL A 19 2.97 -12.70 4.55
N GLU A 20 4.00 -13.30 5.14
CA GLU A 20 3.87 -14.40 6.11
C GLU A 20 3.23 -13.97 7.43
N LYS A 21 3.51 -12.74 7.86
CA LYS A 21 2.91 -12.15 9.08
C LYS A 21 1.50 -11.60 8.86
N THR A 22 1.02 -11.59 7.61
CA THR A 22 -0.34 -11.15 7.27
C THR A 22 -1.34 -12.28 7.58
N GLN A 23 -1.69 -12.43 8.85
CA GLN A 23 -2.65 -13.44 9.34
C GLN A 23 -4.05 -12.87 9.62
N THR A 24 -4.24 -11.57 9.47
CA THR A 24 -5.49 -10.87 9.80
C THR A 24 -6.03 -10.09 8.60
N ASN A 25 -7.01 -9.22 8.85
CA ASN A 25 -7.50 -8.22 7.90
C ASN A 25 -6.55 -7.05 7.66
N LEU A 26 -5.44 -6.96 8.40
CA LEU A 26 -4.51 -5.84 8.35
C LEU A 26 -3.25 -6.20 7.56
N VAL A 27 -2.87 -5.34 6.63
CA VAL A 27 -1.61 -5.45 5.88
C VAL A 27 -0.74 -4.27 6.25
N TYR A 28 0.31 -4.53 7.02
CA TYR A 28 1.32 -3.55 7.39
C TYR A 28 2.47 -3.59 6.39
N TRP A 29 2.90 -2.41 5.96
CA TRP A 29 3.99 -2.27 5.01
C TRP A 29 4.72 -0.94 5.24
N SER A 30 5.95 -0.85 4.77
CA SER A 30 6.75 0.36 4.83
C SER A 30 7.36 0.70 3.48
N VAL A 31 7.81 1.94 3.36
CA VAL A 31 8.55 2.43 2.19
C VAL A 31 10.03 2.43 2.51
N SER A 32 10.85 1.89 1.60
CA SER A 32 12.31 1.86 1.73
C SER A 32 13.01 2.89 0.83
N ILE A 33 12.28 3.87 0.33
CA ILE A 33 12.78 4.96 -0.50
C ILE A 33 13.13 6.14 0.42
N ASP A 34 14.36 6.63 0.31
CA ASP A 34 14.80 7.80 1.08
C ASP A 34 14.04 9.06 0.65
N ASN A 35 13.70 9.92 1.63
CA ASN A 35 12.94 11.15 1.41
C ASN A 35 11.59 10.96 0.69
N PHE A 36 10.93 9.82 0.91
CA PHE A 36 9.62 9.53 0.33
C PHE A 36 8.58 10.60 0.70
N ASP A 37 7.96 11.22 -0.31
CA ASP A 37 6.89 12.19 -0.09
C ASP A 37 5.56 11.48 0.23
N HIS A 38 5.41 11.15 1.52
CA HIS A 38 4.24 10.47 2.05
C HIS A 38 2.93 11.29 1.84
N LYS A 39 3.02 12.63 1.71
CA LYS A 39 1.86 13.51 1.49
C LYS A 39 1.41 13.49 0.03
N ALA A 40 2.37 13.46 -0.90
CA ALA A 40 2.08 13.27 -2.32
C ALA A 40 1.42 11.90 -2.56
N PHE A 41 1.95 10.85 -1.93
CA PHE A 41 1.36 9.51 -2.00
C PHE A 41 -0.06 9.49 -1.43
N PHE A 42 -0.28 10.06 -0.24
CA PHE A 42 -1.62 10.15 0.36
C PHE A 42 -2.61 10.88 -0.56
N SER A 43 -2.18 12.01 -1.13
CA SER A 43 -2.99 12.82 -2.04
C SER A 43 -3.34 12.06 -3.33
N TYR A 44 -2.37 11.33 -3.89
CA TYR A 44 -2.57 10.46 -5.04
C TYR A 44 -3.62 9.38 -4.72
N MET A 45 -3.44 8.64 -3.63
CA MET A 45 -4.37 7.57 -3.24
C MET A 45 -5.79 8.10 -3.00
N GLN A 46 -5.95 9.28 -2.39
CA GLN A 46 -7.25 9.93 -2.23
C GLN A 46 -7.93 10.24 -3.57
N LYS A 47 -7.19 10.74 -4.57
CA LYS A 47 -7.73 11.00 -5.93
C LYS A 47 -8.25 9.72 -6.60
N HIS A 48 -7.65 8.58 -6.27
CA HIS A 48 -8.10 7.27 -6.74
C HIS A 48 -9.20 6.64 -5.87
N ASN A 49 -9.81 7.40 -4.95
CA ASN A 49 -10.80 6.94 -3.97
C ASN A 49 -10.29 5.83 -3.02
N ILE A 50 -8.98 5.75 -2.81
CA ILE A 50 -8.36 4.78 -1.90
C ILE A 50 -8.00 5.48 -0.60
N ARG A 51 -8.64 5.07 0.50
CA ARG A 51 -8.32 5.58 1.83
C ARG A 51 -7.14 4.81 2.41
N ILE A 52 -6.08 5.52 2.72
CA ILE A 52 -4.90 4.99 3.38
C ILE A 52 -4.58 5.82 4.62
N LYS A 53 -4.00 5.20 5.64
CA LYS A 53 -3.54 5.90 6.85
C LYS A 53 -2.11 5.49 7.16
N ALA A 54 -1.25 6.48 7.37
CA ALA A 54 0.08 6.27 7.95
C ALA A 54 -0.06 5.81 9.41
N PHE A 55 0.80 4.88 9.81
CA PHE A 55 0.85 4.28 11.12
C PHE A 55 1.88 4.97 12.03
N ASP A 56 2.81 5.72 11.45
CA ASP A 56 3.83 6.54 12.10
C ASP A 56 3.68 8.03 11.74
N GLU A 57 4.37 8.88 12.50
CA GLU A 57 4.40 10.33 12.27
C GLU A 57 5.20 10.71 11.03
N ASP A 58 6.23 9.92 10.70
CA ASP A 58 7.11 10.12 9.55
C ASP A 58 6.49 9.67 8.22
N GLY A 59 5.35 8.98 8.26
CA GLY A 59 4.62 8.56 7.06
C GLY A 59 5.27 7.42 6.27
N ASN A 60 6.20 6.68 6.87
CA ASN A 60 6.91 5.60 6.21
C ASN A 60 6.28 4.23 6.49
N LEU A 61 5.41 4.13 7.49
CA LEU A 61 4.66 2.93 7.83
C LEU A 61 3.20 3.11 7.48
N TYR A 62 2.63 2.14 6.79
CA TYR A 62 1.24 2.16 6.36
C TYR A 62 0.52 0.90 6.81
N ARG A 63 -0.80 1.04 6.99
CA ARG A 63 -1.69 -0.12 7.06
C ARG A 63 -2.84 0.00 6.08
N PHE A 64 -3.10 -1.10 5.38
CA PHE A 64 -4.39 -1.32 4.74
C PHE A 64 -5.27 -2.18 5.63
N VAL A 65 -6.56 -1.87 5.64
CA VAL A 65 -7.59 -2.63 6.34
C VAL A 65 -8.49 -3.27 5.31
N THR A 66 -8.58 -4.59 5.31
CA THR A 66 -9.46 -5.35 4.43
C THR A 66 -10.68 -5.87 5.20
N HIS A 67 -11.87 -5.31 4.98
CA HIS A 67 -13.10 -5.82 5.60
C HIS A 67 -13.87 -6.76 4.66
N TYR A 68 -14.90 -7.44 5.17
CA TYR A 68 -15.68 -8.45 4.44
C TYR A 68 -16.26 -8.01 3.09
N HIS A 69 -16.47 -6.70 2.88
CA HIS A 69 -16.96 -6.17 1.60
C HIS A 69 -15.87 -5.86 0.55
N ILE A 70 -14.58 -6.10 0.83
CA ILE A 70 -13.52 -5.91 -0.16
C ILE A 70 -13.46 -7.14 -1.09
N ARG A 71 -13.60 -6.91 -2.39
CA ARG A 71 -13.47 -7.93 -3.43
C ARG A 71 -12.07 -7.95 -4.05
N ASN A 72 -11.74 -9.01 -4.79
CA ASN A 72 -10.45 -9.16 -5.47
C ASN A 72 -10.15 -8.00 -6.40
N GLU A 73 -11.14 -7.51 -7.15
CA GLU A 73 -10.99 -6.41 -8.11
C GLU A 73 -10.58 -5.11 -7.40
N GLN A 74 -11.06 -4.89 -6.17
CA GLN A 74 -10.66 -3.74 -5.37
C GLN A 74 -9.24 -3.88 -4.85
N VAL A 75 -8.80 -5.10 -4.50
CA VAL A 75 -7.40 -5.37 -4.14
C VAL A 75 -6.49 -5.09 -5.35
N GLU A 76 -6.86 -5.58 -6.52
CA GLU A 76 -6.13 -5.34 -7.77
C GLU A 76 -6.07 -3.85 -8.11
N GLN A 77 -7.18 -3.12 -7.98
CA GLN A 77 -7.21 -1.67 -8.17
C GLN A 77 -6.25 -0.95 -7.22
N VAL A 78 -6.20 -1.34 -5.94
CA VAL A 78 -5.29 -0.75 -4.95
C VAL A 78 -3.83 -1.06 -5.31
N VAL A 79 -3.51 -2.33 -5.60
CA VAL A 79 -2.15 -2.73 -6.00
C VAL A 79 -1.70 -1.99 -7.26
N ALA A 80 -2.58 -1.86 -8.26
CA ALA A 80 -2.31 -1.13 -9.49
C ALA A 80 -2.03 0.36 -9.23
N ALA A 81 -2.84 1.02 -8.39
CA ALA A 81 -2.64 2.41 -8.03
C ALA A 81 -1.30 2.63 -7.30
N VAL A 82 -0.98 1.78 -6.31
CA VAL A 82 0.30 1.86 -5.59
C VAL A 82 1.46 1.62 -6.56
N LYS A 83 1.37 0.60 -7.42
CA LYS A 83 2.41 0.29 -8.41
C LYS A 83 2.66 1.44 -9.38
N ALA A 84 1.59 2.09 -9.85
CA ALA A 84 1.68 3.24 -10.75
C ALA A 84 2.44 4.40 -10.10
N PHE A 85 2.10 4.76 -8.87
CA PHE A 85 2.79 5.82 -8.14
C PHE A 85 4.29 5.52 -7.94
N PHE A 86 4.63 4.31 -7.53
CA PHE A 86 6.03 3.92 -7.29
C PHE A 86 6.85 3.79 -8.59
N ALA A 87 6.20 3.46 -9.71
CA ALA A 87 6.85 3.45 -11.02
C ALA A 87 7.25 4.87 -11.48
N GLU A 88 6.44 5.88 -11.17
CA GLU A 88 6.76 7.29 -11.46
C GLU A 88 7.95 7.82 -10.64
N LEU A 89 8.19 7.27 -9.44
CA LEU A 89 9.34 7.63 -8.60
C LEU A 89 10.68 7.02 -9.07
N SER A 90 10.63 6.04 -9.98
CA SER A 90 11.82 5.34 -10.48
C SER A 90 12.33 5.91 -11.83
N ASN A 91 11.72 6.99 -12.33
CA ASN A 91 12.11 7.73 -13.53
C ASN A 91 12.75 9.08 -13.16
#